data_AF-B8AME2-F1
#
_entry.id   AF-B8AME2-F1
#
_cell.length_a   1.000
_cell.length_b   1.000
_cell.length_c   1.000
_cell.angle_alpha   90.00
_cell.angle_beta   90.00
_cell.angle_gamma   90.00
#
_symmetry.space_group_name_H-M   'P 1'
#
loop_
_entity.id
_entity.type
_entity.pdbx_description
1 polymer ?
#
loop_
_entity_poly.entity_id
_entity_poly.type
_entity_poly.pdbx_seq_one_letter_code
_entity_poly.pdbx_strand_id
1 'polypeptide(L)'
;MDPYKHRPSSSFNGPLWSTNSGAPVWNNNNSLTVGSRGPILLEDYHLVEKLANFDRERIPERVVHARGASAKGFFEVTHDITHLTCADFLRAPGVQTPVIVRFSTVIHERGSPETLRDPRGFAIKFYTREGNWDLVGNNFPVFFIRDGMKFPDMVHSLKPNPKSHVQENWRILDFFSHHPESLHMFTFLFDDIGIPADYRHMDGSGVNTYTLVNRAGKSHYVKFHWKPTCGVKSLLDDEAVTVGGTNHSHATQDLYDSIAAGNFPEWKLFIQTIDPDHEDRFDFDPLDVTKTWPEDIVPLQPVGRMVLNRNIDNFFSENEQLAFCPGIIVPGIYYSDDKLLQTRIFSYSDTQRHRLGPNYLLLPPNAPKCAHHNNHYDGFMNFMHRDEEVDYFPSRYDPAKHAPRYPIPSATLTGRREKVVIAKENNFKQPGERYRSWDPARQDRFIKRWIDALSDPRLTHEIRSIWLSYWSQADRSLGQKLASRLSAKPSM
;
A
#
# COMPACT_ATOMS: atom_id res chain seq x y z
N MET A 1 -32.87 -15.97 24.93
CA MET A 1 -31.74 -16.56 24.19
C MET A 1 -31.01 -15.37 23.59
N ASP A 2 -29.83 -15.02 24.11
CA ASP A 2 -29.08 -13.87 23.58
C ASP A 2 -28.34 -14.33 22.31
N PRO A 3 -28.72 -13.85 21.11
CA PRO A 3 -28.10 -14.29 19.85
C PRO A 3 -26.63 -13.84 19.74
N TYR A 4 -26.17 -12.90 20.57
CA TYR A 4 -24.80 -12.38 20.53
C TYR A 4 -23.86 -13.06 21.51
N LYS A 5 -24.39 -13.80 22.50
CA LYS A 5 -23.58 -14.53 23.47
C LYS A 5 -22.66 -15.58 22.83
N HIS A 6 -23.11 -16.17 21.71
CA HIS A 6 -22.41 -17.23 21.00
C HIS A 6 -22.23 -16.88 19.52
N ARG A 7 -21.66 -15.70 19.22
CA ARG A 7 -21.21 -15.42 17.85
C ARG A 7 -20.28 -16.55 17.38
N PRO A 8 -20.46 -17.06 16.14
CA PRO A 8 -19.62 -18.13 15.62
C PRO A 8 -18.13 -17.82 15.80
N SER A 9 -17.43 -18.69 16.51
CA SER A 9 -16.00 -18.60 16.78
C SER A 9 -15.45 -19.98 17.08
N SER A 10 -14.21 -20.25 16.66
CA SER A 10 -13.53 -21.50 16.95
C SER A 10 -13.33 -21.76 18.44
N SER A 11 -13.38 -20.71 19.28
CA SER A 11 -13.34 -20.85 20.74
C SER A 11 -14.58 -21.54 21.35
N PHE A 12 -15.67 -21.64 20.58
CA PHE A 12 -16.91 -22.30 21.00
C PHE A 12 -17.15 -23.64 20.29
N ASN A 13 -16.17 -24.16 19.54
CA ASN A 13 -16.33 -25.42 18.83
C ASN A 13 -16.54 -26.58 19.82
N GLY A 14 -17.59 -27.36 19.58
CA GLY A 14 -17.78 -28.67 20.21
C GLY A 14 -16.90 -29.74 19.57
N PRO A 15 -16.94 -30.99 20.07
CA PRO A 15 -16.12 -32.08 19.55
C PRO A 15 -16.67 -32.72 18.26
N LEU A 16 -17.92 -32.41 17.88
CA LEU A 16 -18.60 -33.00 16.73
C LEU A 16 -18.54 -32.06 15.52
N TRP A 17 -18.42 -32.64 14.33
CA TRP A 17 -18.70 -31.92 13.09
C TRP A 17 -20.18 -31.52 13.05
N SER A 18 -20.45 -30.34 12.52
CA SER A 18 -21.80 -29.85 12.30
C SER A 18 -21.95 -29.17 10.95
N THR A 19 -23.20 -29.05 10.49
CA THR A 19 -23.61 -28.10 9.45
C THR A 19 -23.46 -26.66 9.94
N ASN A 20 -23.66 -25.68 9.06
CA ASN A 20 -23.66 -24.25 9.43
C ASN A 20 -24.84 -23.89 10.36
N SER A 21 -25.93 -24.65 10.34
CA SER A 21 -27.07 -24.51 11.26
C SER A 21 -26.86 -25.23 12.60
N GLY A 22 -25.71 -25.88 12.79
CA GLY A 22 -25.33 -26.57 14.03
C GLY A 22 -25.86 -28.01 14.17
N ALA A 23 -26.45 -28.58 13.12
CA ALA A 23 -26.89 -29.98 13.14
C ALA A 23 -25.69 -30.93 13.08
N PRO A 24 -25.63 -31.99 13.90
CA PRO A 24 -24.49 -32.91 13.92
C PRO A 24 -24.36 -33.69 12.60
N VAL A 25 -23.13 -33.78 12.08
CA VAL A 25 -22.79 -34.53 10.87
C VAL A 25 -22.26 -35.91 11.27
N TRP A 26 -23.06 -36.95 11.04
CA TRP A 26 -22.70 -38.32 11.42
C TRP A 26 -21.73 -39.00 10.43
N ASN A 27 -21.66 -38.55 9.18
CA ASN A 27 -20.76 -39.06 8.15
C ASN A 27 -20.27 -37.94 7.25
N ASN A 28 -18.98 -37.59 7.37
CA ASN A 28 -18.33 -36.56 6.55
C ASN A 28 -17.40 -37.16 5.49
N ASN A 29 -17.42 -38.49 5.32
CA ASN A 29 -16.53 -39.23 4.43
C ASN A 29 -17.25 -39.67 3.14
N ASN A 30 -18.55 -39.96 3.21
CA ASN A 30 -19.30 -40.55 2.10
C ASN A 30 -20.61 -39.78 1.88
N SER A 31 -20.93 -39.54 0.61
CA SER A 31 -22.22 -39.01 0.18
C SER A 31 -23.35 -40.03 0.36
N LEU A 32 -24.58 -39.54 0.45
CA LEU A 32 -25.78 -40.38 0.40
C LEU A 32 -26.02 -40.89 -1.04
N THR A 33 -26.16 -42.21 -1.20
CA THR A 33 -26.32 -42.86 -2.51
C THR A 33 -27.40 -43.95 -2.51
N VAL A 34 -27.89 -44.31 -3.70
CA VAL A 34 -28.75 -45.50 -3.89
C VAL A 34 -27.92 -46.79 -3.85
N GLY A 35 -27.60 -47.25 -2.64
CA GLY A 35 -26.68 -48.38 -2.44
C GLY A 35 -25.23 -48.01 -2.73
N SER A 36 -24.30 -48.95 -2.52
CA SER A 36 -22.85 -48.67 -2.50
C SER A 36 -22.24 -48.24 -3.84
N ARG A 37 -22.95 -48.40 -4.96
CA ARG A 37 -22.50 -48.01 -6.32
C ARG A 37 -23.56 -47.23 -7.11
N GLY A 38 -24.60 -46.75 -6.44
CA GLY A 38 -25.65 -45.97 -7.09
C GLY A 38 -25.34 -44.47 -7.21
N PRO A 39 -26.24 -43.69 -7.82
CA PRO A 39 -26.12 -42.25 -7.90
C PRO A 39 -26.20 -41.59 -6.50
N ILE A 40 -25.61 -40.40 -6.40
CA ILE A 40 -25.77 -39.50 -5.25
C ILE A 40 -27.18 -38.93 -5.24
N LEU A 41 -27.75 -38.78 -4.03
CA LEU A 41 -29.06 -38.18 -3.83
C LEU A 41 -28.94 -36.70 -3.47
N LEU A 42 -29.75 -35.85 -4.11
CA LEU A 42 -29.78 -34.39 -3.86
C LEU A 42 -30.22 -34.05 -2.43
N GLU A 43 -30.87 -34.98 -1.72
CA GLU A 43 -31.28 -34.81 -0.32
C GLU A 43 -30.13 -34.86 0.69
N ASP A 44 -28.89 -35.11 0.25
CA ASP A 44 -27.69 -34.96 1.06
C ASP A 44 -27.38 -33.48 1.33
N TYR A 45 -28.11 -32.88 2.27
CA TYR A 45 -28.00 -31.46 2.59
C TYR A 45 -26.58 -31.05 3.01
N HIS A 46 -25.88 -31.90 3.78
CA HIS A 46 -24.51 -31.61 4.22
C HIS A 46 -23.54 -31.56 3.03
N LEU A 47 -23.63 -32.50 2.09
CA LEU A 47 -22.86 -32.46 0.85
C LEU A 47 -23.09 -31.16 0.08
N VAL A 48 -24.37 -30.81 -0.13
CA VAL A 48 -24.76 -29.61 -0.89
C VAL A 48 -24.24 -28.35 -0.21
N GLU A 49 -24.44 -28.20 1.11
CA GLU A 49 -24.00 -27.03 1.87
C GLU A 49 -22.47 -26.91 1.88
N LYS A 50 -21.75 -28.01 2.11
CA LYS A 50 -20.28 -28.03 2.14
C LYS A 50 -19.67 -27.60 0.81
N LEU A 51 -20.16 -28.14 -0.32
CA LEU A 51 -19.69 -27.76 -1.65
C LEU A 51 -20.07 -26.31 -1.99
N ALA A 52 -21.31 -25.90 -1.69
CA ALA A 52 -21.77 -24.54 -1.99
C ALA A 52 -20.96 -23.46 -1.24
N ASN A 53 -20.54 -23.73 0.00
CA ASN A 53 -19.63 -22.85 0.74
C ASN A 53 -18.23 -22.83 0.13
N PHE A 54 -17.67 -24.00 -0.21
CA PHE A 54 -16.36 -24.10 -0.87
C PHE A 54 -16.31 -23.28 -2.17
N ASP A 55 -17.34 -23.38 -3.01
CA ASP A 55 -17.45 -22.67 -4.28
C ASP A 55 -17.47 -21.13 -4.13
N ARG A 56 -17.71 -20.62 -2.91
CA ARG A 56 -17.82 -19.18 -2.60
C ARG A 56 -16.68 -18.65 -1.72
N GLU A 57 -15.62 -19.42 -1.50
CA GLU A 57 -14.49 -18.97 -0.69
C GLU A 57 -13.67 -17.83 -1.32
N ARG A 58 -13.74 -17.64 -2.65
CA ARG A 58 -12.92 -16.66 -3.36
C ARG A 58 -13.66 -15.33 -3.50
N ILE A 59 -13.05 -14.28 -2.95
CA ILE A 59 -13.40 -12.88 -3.22
C ILE A 59 -12.45 -12.29 -4.28
N PRO A 60 -12.84 -11.19 -4.96
CA PRO A 60 -11.92 -10.46 -5.82
C PRO A 60 -10.63 -10.11 -5.08
N GLU A 61 -9.49 -10.30 -5.74
CA GLU A 61 -8.23 -9.77 -5.21
C GLU A 61 -8.22 -8.23 -5.30
N ARG A 62 -7.20 -7.61 -4.71
CA ARG A 62 -6.99 -6.17 -4.91
C ARG A 62 -6.58 -5.92 -6.37
N VAL A 63 -7.10 -4.85 -6.96
CA VAL A 63 -6.77 -4.47 -8.36
C VAL A 63 -5.27 -4.25 -8.60
N VAL A 64 -4.58 -3.79 -7.55
CA VAL A 64 -3.12 -3.71 -7.42
C VAL A 64 -2.73 -4.17 -6.02
N HIS A 65 -1.48 -4.56 -5.81
CA HIS A 65 -0.99 -5.07 -4.53
C HIS A 65 -1.72 -6.35 -4.06
N ALA A 66 -2.08 -7.23 -5.01
CA ALA A 66 -2.79 -8.47 -4.74
C ALA A 66 -1.93 -9.43 -3.88
N ARG A 67 -0.68 -9.69 -4.29
CA ARG A 67 0.29 -10.47 -3.51
C ARG A 67 0.84 -9.67 -2.33
N GLY A 68 0.74 -10.22 -1.12
CA GLY A 68 1.29 -9.57 0.07
C GLY A 68 1.05 -10.33 1.38
N ALA A 69 1.76 -9.91 2.43
CA ALA A 69 1.74 -10.48 3.78
C ALA A 69 1.49 -9.41 4.84
N SER A 70 0.86 -9.80 5.94
CA SER A 70 0.55 -8.90 7.06
C SER A 70 1.11 -9.39 8.38
N ALA A 71 1.45 -8.45 9.26
CA ALA A 71 1.85 -8.71 10.64
C ALA A 71 1.32 -7.62 11.58
N LYS A 72 1.14 -7.98 12.84
CA LYS A 72 0.67 -7.11 13.92
C LYS A 72 1.86 -6.63 14.75
N GLY A 73 1.70 -5.46 15.36
CA GLY A 73 2.75 -4.86 16.16
C GLY A 73 2.28 -3.67 16.96
N PHE A 74 3.23 -2.81 17.30
CA PHE A 74 2.96 -1.50 17.89
C PHE A 74 3.89 -0.44 17.30
N PHE A 75 3.41 0.80 17.32
CA PHE A 75 4.22 1.99 17.15
C PHE A 75 4.44 2.65 18.51
N GLU A 76 5.65 3.06 18.80
CA GLU A 76 6.05 3.76 20.02
C GLU A 76 6.68 5.11 19.69
N VAL A 77 6.16 6.17 20.30
CA VAL A 77 6.74 7.51 20.20
C VAL A 77 8.04 7.57 20.98
N THR A 78 9.10 8.09 20.38
CA THR A 78 10.41 8.24 21.04
C THR A 78 10.81 9.71 21.19
N HIS A 79 10.26 10.61 20.37
CA HIS A 79 10.57 12.04 20.38
C HIS A 79 9.28 12.86 20.40
N ASP A 80 9.30 13.99 21.11
CA ASP A 80 8.16 14.90 21.18
C ASP A 80 8.06 15.74 19.90
N ILE A 81 6.94 15.60 19.20
CA ILE A 81 6.58 16.38 18.01
C ILE A 81 5.23 17.10 18.15
N THR A 82 4.75 17.30 19.39
CA THR A 82 3.45 17.92 19.68
C THR A 82 3.35 19.38 19.21
N HIS A 83 4.49 20.04 18.99
CA HIS A 83 4.56 21.35 18.35
C HIS A 83 4.16 21.33 16.87
N LEU A 84 4.20 20.18 16.20
CA LEU A 84 3.84 19.98 14.79
C LEU A 84 2.42 19.44 14.61
N THR A 85 1.94 18.60 15.53
CA THR A 85 0.65 17.90 15.40
C THR A 85 -0.09 17.75 16.72
N CYS A 86 -1.42 17.79 16.67
CA CYS A 86 -2.30 17.48 17.81
C CYS A 86 -2.78 16.02 17.84
N ALA A 87 -2.27 15.13 16.98
CA ALA A 87 -2.71 13.73 16.93
C ALA A 87 -2.44 12.97 18.23
N ASP A 88 -3.49 12.39 18.84
CA ASP A 88 -3.42 11.78 20.17
C ASP A 88 -2.36 10.66 20.29
N PHE A 89 -2.14 9.89 19.22
CA PHE A 89 -1.16 8.80 19.24
C PHE A 89 0.31 9.27 19.29
N LEU A 90 0.56 10.57 19.04
CA LEU A 90 1.87 11.23 19.06
C LEU A 90 2.07 12.15 20.29
N ARG A 91 1.14 12.11 21.26
CA ARG A 91 1.04 13.09 22.36
C ARG A 91 2.24 13.16 23.32
N ALA A 92 3.07 12.13 23.41
CA ALA A 92 4.26 12.11 24.28
C ALA A 92 5.16 10.91 23.95
N PRO A 93 6.49 10.99 24.19
CA PRO A 93 7.37 9.83 24.21
C PRO A 93 6.87 8.71 25.14
N GLY A 94 7.07 7.45 24.73
CA GLY A 94 6.62 6.25 25.42
C GLY A 94 5.18 5.84 25.11
N VAL A 95 4.39 6.67 24.42
CA VAL A 95 3.04 6.29 23.97
C VAL A 95 3.14 5.17 22.94
N GLN A 96 2.46 4.04 23.23
CA GLN A 96 2.33 2.93 22.31
C GLN A 96 0.94 2.88 21.67
N THR A 97 0.91 2.58 20.38
CA THR A 97 -0.32 2.44 19.57
C THR A 97 -0.28 1.13 18.81
N PRO A 98 -1.29 0.26 18.95
CA PRO A 98 -1.34 -0.99 18.18
C PRO A 98 -1.38 -0.71 16.67
N VAL A 99 -0.70 -1.55 15.89
CA VAL A 99 -0.70 -1.48 14.43
C VAL A 99 -0.93 -2.84 13.78
N ILE A 100 -1.48 -2.84 12.57
CA ILE A 100 -1.34 -3.93 11.61
C ILE A 100 -0.72 -3.38 10.34
N VAL A 101 0.25 -4.09 9.80
CA VAL A 101 1.00 -3.71 8.59
C VAL A 101 0.79 -4.75 7.53
N ARG A 102 0.61 -4.31 6.28
CA ARG A 102 0.63 -5.17 5.09
C ARG A 102 1.71 -4.74 4.12
N PHE A 103 2.59 -5.66 3.81
CA PHE A 103 3.56 -5.55 2.72
C PHE A 103 3.03 -6.24 1.47
N SER A 104 3.47 -5.81 0.29
CA SER A 104 2.99 -6.38 -0.98
C SER A 104 3.91 -6.07 -2.15
N THR A 105 3.81 -6.84 -3.23
CA THR A 105 4.23 -6.36 -4.58
C THR A 105 3.12 -5.47 -5.15
N VAL A 106 3.12 -5.09 -6.44
CA VAL A 106 2.11 -4.19 -7.03
C VAL A 106 1.33 -4.83 -8.17
N ILE A 107 2.02 -5.36 -9.18
CA ILE A 107 1.44 -5.56 -10.52
C ILE A 107 0.74 -6.91 -10.68
N HIS A 108 1.41 -7.99 -10.33
CA HIS A 108 0.94 -9.34 -10.59
C HIS A 108 -0.02 -9.84 -9.49
N GLU A 109 -0.71 -10.93 -9.79
CA GLU A 109 -1.88 -11.46 -9.08
C GLU A 109 -1.50 -12.09 -7.72
N ARG A 110 -2.49 -12.50 -6.93
CA ARG A 110 -2.32 -13.06 -5.56
C ARG A 110 -1.25 -14.16 -5.44
N GLY A 111 -1.06 -14.97 -6.49
CA GLY A 111 -0.10 -16.08 -6.53
C GLY A 111 1.28 -15.74 -7.10
N SER A 112 1.53 -14.48 -7.48
CA SER A 112 2.77 -14.10 -8.16
C SER A 112 4.02 -14.22 -7.28
N PRO A 113 5.21 -14.46 -7.85
CA PRO A 113 6.46 -14.46 -7.09
C PRO A 113 6.79 -13.11 -6.43
N GLU A 114 7.32 -13.15 -5.22
CA GLU A 114 7.73 -11.96 -4.47
C GLU A 114 9.11 -11.40 -4.88
N THR A 115 9.82 -12.09 -5.78
CA THR A 115 11.13 -11.67 -6.31
C THR A 115 11.01 -10.80 -7.57
N LEU A 116 9.80 -10.52 -8.06
CA LEU A 116 9.61 -9.67 -9.24
C LEU A 116 10.07 -8.23 -8.96
N ARG A 117 10.71 -7.59 -9.95
CA ARG A 117 11.09 -6.17 -9.88
C ARG A 117 9.83 -5.31 -9.87
N ASP A 118 9.57 -4.68 -8.73
CA ASP A 118 8.33 -3.93 -8.49
C ASP A 118 8.54 -3.04 -7.24
N PRO A 119 7.84 -1.91 -7.09
CA PRO A 119 7.72 -1.29 -5.78
C PRO A 119 7.13 -2.29 -4.78
N ARG A 120 7.37 -2.05 -3.49
CA ARG A 120 6.72 -2.81 -2.43
C ARG A 120 5.74 -1.92 -1.69
N GLY A 121 4.50 -2.38 -1.52
CA GLY A 121 3.54 -1.70 -0.65
C GLY A 121 4.00 -1.77 0.81
N PHE A 122 3.81 -0.68 1.54
CA PHE A 122 4.12 -0.54 2.96
C PHE A 122 2.94 0.15 3.64
N ALA A 123 1.85 -0.59 3.85
CA ALA A 123 0.60 -0.05 4.37
C ALA A 123 0.47 -0.30 5.87
N ILE A 124 0.26 0.76 6.66
CA ILE A 124 0.18 0.71 8.11
C ILE A 124 -1.18 1.24 8.56
N LYS A 125 -1.88 0.49 9.41
CA LYS A 125 -3.08 0.92 10.11
C LYS A 125 -2.76 1.08 11.58
N PHE A 126 -2.92 2.30 12.09
CA PHE A 126 -2.79 2.64 13.50
C PHE A 126 -4.16 2.62 14.15
N TYR A 127 -4.33 1.83 15.20
CA TYR A 127 -5.56 1.79 15.98
C TYR A 127 -5.49 2.83 17.10
N THR A 128 -5.67 4.10 16.76
CA THR A 128 -5.57 5.22 17.72
C THR A 128 -6.83 5.32 18.59
N ARG A 129 -6.75 6.15 19.64
CA ARG A 129 -7.92 6.44 20.51
C ARG A 129 -8.97 7.33 19.85
N GLU A 130 -8.60 8.01 18.76
CA GLU A 130 -9.45 8.96 18.03
C GLU A 130 -9.81 8.45 16.63
N GLY A 131 -9.80 7.12 16.44
CA GLY A 131 -10.09 6.47 15.18
C GLY A 131 -8.88 5.74 14.60
N ASN A 132 -9.10 5.01 13.51
CA ASN A 132 -7.98 4.43 12.76
C ASN A 132 -7.28 5.53 11.96
N TRP A 133 -5.96 5.43 11.81
CA TRP A 133 -5.20 6.19 10.82
C TRP A 133 -4.51 5.20 9.88
N ASP A 134 -4.66 5.39 8.58
CA ASP A 134 -4.01 4.56 7.57
C ASP A 134 -2.92 5.34 6.82
N LEU A 135 -1.66 5.00 7.07
CA LEU A 135 -0.54 5.48 6.27
C LEU A 135 -0.23 4.44 5.19
N VAL A 136 -0.71 4.68 3.98
CA VAL A 136 -0.61 3.72 2.87
C VAL A 136 0.57 4.08 1.97
N GLY A 137 1.75 3.63 2.38
CA GLY A 137 3.02 3.92 1.73
C GLY A 137 3.49 2.87 0.73
N ASN A 138 4.67 3.13 0.16
CA ASN A 138 5.51 2.19 -0.58
C ASN A 138 6.92 2.17 0.01
N ASN A 139 7.77 1.24 -0.41
CA ASN A 139 9.18 1.26 -0.06
C ASN A 139 9.93 2.47 -0.66
N PHE A 140 9.60 2.84 -1.90
CA PHE A 140 10.18 4.01 -2.57
C PHE A 140 9.52 5.32 -2.12
N PRO A 141 10.26 6.44 -2.07
CA PRO A 141 9.75 7.73 -1.60
C PRO A 141 9.02 8.56 -2.66
N VAL A 142 8.96 8.07 -3.91
CA VAL A 142 8.34 8.73 -5.06
C VAL A 142 7.42 7.78 -5.82
N PHE A 143 6.72 8.30 -6.82
CA PHE A 143 5.87 7.51 -7.70
C PHE A 143 6.08 7.86 -9.18
N PHE A 144 5.54 7.04 -10.10
CA PHE A 144 5.77 7.21 -11.53
C PHE A 144 5.00 8.38 -12.16
N ILE A 145 3.88 8.75 -11.57
CA ILE A 145 2.95 9.76 -12.07
C ILE A 145 2.64 10.76 -10.96
N ARG A 146 2.32 11.99 -11.34
CA ARG A 146 1.97 13.07 -10.39
C ARG A 146 0.48 13.40 -10.30
N ASP A 147 -0.33 12.81 -11.17
CA ASP A 147 -1.78 13.03 -11.20
C ASP A 147 -2.49 11.68 -11.24
N GLY A 148 -3.41 11.46 -10.31
CA GLY A 148 -4.12 10.20 -10.18
C GLY A 148 -5.04 9.86 -11.35
N MET A 149 -5.38 10.84 -12.20
CA MET A 149 -6.07 10.58 -13.47
C MET A 149 -5.35 9.53 -14.32
N LYS A 150 -4.02 9.49 -14.27
CA LYS A 150 -3.20 8.55 -15.05
C LYS A 150 -3.03 7.18 -14.39
N PHE A 151 -3.53 6.97 -13.17
CA PHE A 151 -3.30 5.73 -12.43
C PHE A 151 -3.82 4.48 -13.16
N PRO A 152 -5.05 4.46 -13.75
CA PRO A 152 -5.52 3.31 -14.50
C PRO A 152 -4.67 3.01 -15.73
N ASP A 153 -4.27 4.04 -16.49
CA ASP A 153 -3.43 3.87 -17.68
C ASP A 153 -2.04 3.33 -17.33
N MET A 154 -1.44 3.87 -16.26
CA MET A 154 -0.17 3.42 -15.72
C MET A 154 -0.24 1.95 -15.28
N VAL A 155 -1.30 1.56 -14.54
CA VAL A 155 -1.49 0.17 -14.12
C VAL A 155 -1.73 -0.73 -15.33
N HIS A 156 -2.50 -0.31 -16.32
CA HIS A 156 -2.72 -1.09 -17.54
C HIS A 156 -1.43 -1.31 -18.33
N SER A 157 -0.55 -0.30 -18.43
CA SER A 157 0.73 -0.45 -19.14
C SER A 157 1.68 -1.41 -18.43
N LEU A 158 1.65 -1.41 -17.09
CA LEU A 158 2.46 -2.28 -16.24
C LEU A 158 1.93 -3.71 -16.11
N LYS A 159 0.60 -3.92 -16.04
CA LYS A 159 -0.02 -5.25 -15.96
C LYS A 159 0.19 -6.08 -17.23
N PRO A 160 0.00 -7.40 -17.17
CA PRO A 160 0.07 -8.27 -18.34
C PRO A 160 -0.77 -7.76 -19.52
N ASN A 161 -0.24 -7.90 -20.72
CA ASN A 161 -0.89 -7.48 -21.96
C ASN A 161 -2.26 -8.17 -22.09
N PRO A 162 -3.35 -7.45 -22.42
CA PRO A 162 -4.68 -8.04 -22.53
C PRO A 162 -4.82 -9.11 -23.62
N LYS A 163 -3.90 -9.18 -24.59
CA LYS A 163 -3.87 -10.18 -25.67
C LYS A 163 -3.05 -11.42 -25.30
N SER A 164 -1.85 -11.26 -24.74
CA SER A 164 -0.94 -12.38 -24.45
C SER A 164 -0.97 -12.83 -23.00
N HIS A 165 -1.54 -12.02 -22.10
CA HIS A 165 -1.49 -12.19 -20.65
C HIS A 165 -0.05 -12.30 -20.11
N VAL A 166 0.90 -11.66 -20.80
CA VAL A 166 2.31 -11.55 -20.40
C VAL A 166 2.65 -10.09 -20.18
N GLN A 167 3.41 -9.77 -19.12
CA GLN A 167 3.94 -8.42 -18.92
C GLN A 167 5.05 -8.16 -19.96
N GLU A 168 4.95 -7.06 -20.70
CA GLU A 168 5.84 -6.76 -21.82
C GLU A 168 6.40 -5.34 -21.67
N ASN A 169 7.74 -5.20 -21.73
CA ASN A 169 8.43 -3.93 -21.49
C ASN A 169 8.09 -2.85 -22.51
N TRP A 170 7.85 -3.20 -23.78
CA TRP A 170 7.48 -2.19 -24.78
C TRP A 170 6.21 -1.41 -24.40
N ARG A 171 5.24 -2.02 -23.71
CA ARG A 171 4.00 -1.34 -23.26
C ARG A 171 4.28 -0.32 -22.15
N ILE A 172 5.13 -0.72 -21.21
CA ILE A 172 5.57 0.11 -20.09
C ILE A 172 6.31 1.33 -20.64
N LEU A 173 7.29 1.08 -21.51
CA LEU A 173 8.15 2.10 -22.08
C LEU A 173 7.42 2.99 -23.11
N ASP A 174 6.42 2.48 -23.81
CA ASP A 174 5.52 3.28 -24.66
C ASP A 174 4.75 4.30 -23.81
N PHE A 175 3.99 3.84 -22.81
CA PHE A 175 3.21 4.72 -21.94
C PHE A 175 4.07 5.79 -21.26
N PHE A 176 5.20 5.39 -20.68
CA PHE A 176 6.08 6.31 -19.95
C PHE A 176 6.95 7.19 -20.87
N SER A 177 7.02 6.91 -22.17
CA SER A 177 7.61 7.85 -23.15
C SER A 177 6.81 9.15 -23.30
N HIS A 178 5.56 9.18 -22.83
CA HIS A 178 4.74 10.39 -22.75
C HIS A 178 4.83 11.10 -21.40
N HIS A 179 5.50 10.51 -20.40
CA HIS A 179 5.47 10.95 -19.00
C HIS A 179 6.89 11.08 -18.45
N PRO A 180 7.63 12.16 -18.81
CA PRO A 180 9.00 12.38 -18.36
C PRO A 180 9.14 12.45 -16.84
N GLU A 181 8.06 12.76 -16.10
CA GLU A 181 8.04 12.78 -14.65
C GLU A 181 8.30 11.40 -14.01
N SER A 182 8.15 10.32 -14.78
CA SER A 182 8.38 8.94 -14.31
C SER A 182 9.85 8.59 -14.06
N LEU A 183 10.78 9.39 -14.62
CA LEU A 183 12.22 9.08 -14.59
C LEU A 183 12.74 8.86 -13.18
N HIS A 184 12.28 9.65 -12.21
CA HIS A 184 12.78 9.54 -10.86
C HIS A 184 12.38 8.21 -10.23
N MET A 185 11.15 7.76 -10.47
CA MET A 185 10.72 6.45 -10.00
C MET A 185 11.50 5.31 -10.68
N PHE A 186 11.85 5.45 -11.97
CA PHE A 186 12.69 4.46 -12.63
C PHE A 186 14.10 4.34 -12.05
N THR A 187 14.67 5.42 -11.48
CA THR A 187 15.93 5.32 -10.74
C THR A 187 15.79 4.62 -9.38
N PHE A 188 14.58 4.33 -8.90
CA PHE A 188 14.36 3.38 -7.80
C PHE A 188 14.03 1.97 -8.31
N LEU A 189 13.17 1.87 -9.34
CA LEU A 189 12.73 0.58 -9.86
C LEU A 189 13.86 -0.24 -10.50
N PHE A 190 14.73 0.39 -11.29
CA PHE A 190 15.84 -0.28 -11.99
C PHE A 190 17.14 -0.29 -11.18
N ASP A 191 17.09 0.21 -9.95
CA ASP A 191 18.13 0.07 -8.95
C ASP A 191 18.06 -1.34 -8.31
N ASP A 192 19.07 -1.74 -7.55
CA ASP A 192 19.08 -3.03 -6.87
C ASP A 192 17.93 -3.14 -5.86
N ILE A 193 17.58 -2.04 -5.19
CA ILE A 193 16.41 -1.94 -4.30
C ILE A 193 15.06 -2.16 -4.99
N GLY A 194 15.04 -2.25 -6.32
CA GLY A 194 13.91 -2.73 -7.13
C GLY A 194 13.45 -4.14 -6.79
N ILE A 195 14.30 -4.95 -6.16
CA ILE A 195 13.99 -6.29 -5.66
C ILE A 195 14.53 -6.41 -4.23
N PRO A 196 13.76 -6.02 -3.20
CA PRO A 196 14.15 -6.25 -1.82
C PRO A 196 14.38 -7.74 -1.54
N ALA A 197 15.33 -8.05 -0.65
CA ALA A 197 15.63 -9.43 -0.25
C ALA A 197 14.45 -10.11 0.45
N ASP A 198 13.69 -9.32 1.20
CA ASP A 198 12.46 -9.69 1.90
C ASP A 198 11.76 -8.39 2.34
N TYR A 199 10.67 -8.51 3.10
CA TYR A 199 9.93 -7.34 3.59
C TYR A 199 10.59 -6.62 4.77
N ARG A 200 11.52 -7.24 5.51
CA ARG A 200 12.12 -6.64 6.70
C ARG A 200 13.30 -5.74 6.34
N HIS A 201 14.01 -6.06 5.26
CA HIS A 201 15.18 -5.31 4.80
C HIS A 201 14.87 -4.26 3.73
N MET A 202 13.74 -3.57 3.84
CA MET A 202 13.38 -2.45 2.96
C MET A 202 12.97 -1.22 3.74
N ASP A 203 13.27 -0.05 3.17
CA ASP A 203 12.69 1.22 3.60
C ASP A 203 11.17 1.22 3.40
N GLY A 204 10.49 2.10 4.11
CA GLY A 204 9.10 2.49 3.88
C GLY A 204 8.98 4.00 3.74
N SER A 205 7.99 4.46 3.00
CA SER A 205 7.79 5.88 2.70
C SER A 205 6.30 6.18 2.61
N GLY A 206 5.87 7.31 3.18
CA GLY A 206 4.52 7.82 2.97
C GLY A 206 4.24 8.24 1.52
N VAL A 207 5.30 8.46 0.73
CA VAL A 207 5.32 8.90 -0.67
C VAL A 207 4.77 10.32 -0.84
N ASN A 208 3.47 10.49 -0.61
CA ASN A 208 2.80 11.78 -0.69
C ASN A 208 3.22 12.71 0.44
N THR A 209 3.12 14.00 0.16
CA THR A 209 3.13 15.03 1.19
C THR A 209 1.77 15.02 1.90
N TYR A 210 1.77 14.99 3.23
CA TYR A 210 0.59 15.20 4.08
C TYR A 210 0.73 16.54 4.80
N THR A 211 -0.25 16.88 5.63
CA THR A 211 -0.20 18.07 6.50
C THR A 211 -0.32 17.63 7.96
N LEU A 212 0.63 18.00 8.81
CA LEU A 212 0.46 17.99 10.26
C LEU A 212 -0.16 19.32 10.71
N VAL A 213 -1.08 19.27 11.66
CA VAL A 213 -1.71 20.46 12.24
C VAL A 213 -1.59 20.41 13.75
N ASN A 214 -0.95 21.43 14.34
CA ASN A 214 -0.78 21.50 15.78
C ASN A 214 -2.04 22.04 16.50
N ARG A 215 -2.01 22.07 17.83
CA ARG A 215 -3.15 22.52 18.66
C ARG A 215 -3.53 23.99 18.42
N ALA A 216 -2.59 24.83 17.97
CA ALA A 216 -2.83 26.23 17.62
C ALA A 216 -3.36 26.41 16.19
N GLY A 217 -3.40 25.34 15.39
CA GLY A 217 -3.86 25.37 14.00
C GLY A 217 -2.79 25.74 12.97
N LYS A 218 -1.49 25.77 13.33
CA LYS A 218 -0.42 25.92 12.34
C LYS A 218 -0.25 24.61 11.58
N SER A 219 -0.26 24.72 10.26
CA SER A 219 -0.01 23.63 9.33
C SER A 219 1.47 23.48 9.02
N HIS A 220 1.92 22.24 8.89
CA HIS A 220 3.23 21.86 8.39
C HIS A 220 3.06 20.76 7.35
N TYR A 221 3.57 20.95 6.14
CA TYR A 221 3.69 19.83 5.22
C TYR A 221 4.65 18.79 5.79
N VAL A 222 4.36 17.51 5.60
CA VAL A 222 5.14 16.40 6.14
C VAL A 222 5.35 15.27 5.12
N LYS A 223 6.54 14.68 5.11
CA LYS A 223 6.82 13.36 4.52
C LYS A 223 7.24 12.38 5.61
N PHE A 224 6.78 11.13 5.50
CA PHE A 224 7.06 10.06 6.46
C PHE A 224 8.07 9.07 5.87
N HIS A 225 9.10 8.71 6.66
CA HIS A 225 10.20 7.84 6.25
C HIS A 225 10.43 6.75 7.30
N TRP A 226 10.35 5.49 6.89
CA TRP A 226 10.58 4.31 7.73
C TRP A 226 11.92 3.69 7.35
N LYS A 227 12.84 3.63 8.32
CA LYS A 227 14.18 3.05 8.12
C LYS A 227 14.29 1.74 8.89
N PRO A 228 14.54 0.58 8.23
CA PRO A 228 14.65 -0.70 8.90
C PRO A 228 15.89 -0.72 9.79
N THR A 229 15.75 -1.16 11.04
CA THR A 229 16.89 -1.25 11.97
C THR A 229 17.86 -2.37 11.59
N CYS A 230 17.40 -3.39 10.87
CA CYS A 230 18.22 -4.47 10.31
C CYS A 230 18.93 -4.11 8.99
N GLY A 231 18.80 -2.88 8.52
CA GLY A 231 19.40 -2.39 7.27
C GLY A 231 18.65 -2.80 6.01
N VAL A 232 19.03 -2.20 4.88
CA VAL A 232 18.44 -2.47 3.56
C VAL A 232 19.23 -3.56 2.84
N LYS A 233 18.53 -4.53 2.26
CA LYS A 233 19.10 -5.62 1.46
C LYS A 233 18.25 -5.88 0.22
N SER A 234 18.89 -6.34 -0.84
CA SER A 234 18.24 -6.55 -2.14
C SER A 234 18.80 -7.78 -2.81
N LEU A 235 18.04 -8.36 -3.73
CA LEU A 235 18.49 -9.40 -4.64
C LEU A 235 18.96 -8.77 -5.95
N LEU A 236 20.10 -9.21 -6.45
CA LEU A 236 20.49 -8.99 -7.82
C LEU A 236 19.63 -9.86 -8.75
N ASP A 237 19.61 -9.54 -10.05
CA ASP A 237 18.68 -10.14 -11.00
C ASP A 237 18.81 -11.68 -11.07
N ASP A 238 20.03 -12.22 -11.02
CA ASP A 238 20.28 -13.68 -11.04
C ASP A 238 19.89 -14.36 -9.71
N GLU A 239 20.06 -13.66 -8.58
CA GLU A 239 19.63 -14.13 -7.26
C GLU A 239 18.10 -14.19 -7.20
N ALA A 240 17.42 -13.18 -7.76
CA ALA A 240 15.96 -13.12 -7.82
C ALA A 240 15.35 -14.29 -8.61
N VAL A 241 16.02 -14.74 -9.69
CA VAL A 241 15.63 -15.94 -10.44
C VAL A 241 15.77 -17.20 -9.59
N THR A 242 16.91 -17.34 -8.90
CA THR A 242 17.19 -18.52 -8.07
C THR A 242 16.24 -18.61 -6.88
N VAL A 243 16.08 -17.51 -6.12
CA VAL A 243 15.20 -17.42 -4.96
C VAL A 243 13.74 -17.60 -5.38
N GLY A 244 13.30 -16.91 -6.43
CA GLY A 244 11.92 -16.96 -6.91
C GLY A 244 11.53 -18.33 -7.49
N GLY A 245 12.47 -18.98 -8.19
CA GLY A 245 12.28 -20.34 -8.70
C GLY A 245 12.23 -21.40 -7.60
N THR A 246 12.92 -21.16 -6.48
CA THR A 246 12.91 -22.07 -5.31
C THR A 246 11.68 -21.84 -4.44
N ASN A 247 11.36 -20.58 -4.16
CA ASN A 247 10.26 -20.19 -3.29
C ASN A 247 9.66 -18.84 -3.75
N HIS A 248 8.59 -18.91 -4.51
CA HIS A 248 7.82 -17.75 -4.95
C HIS A 248 7.23 -16.94 -3.77
N SER A 249 7.19 -17.51 -2.56
CA SER A 249 6.64 -16.91 -1.34
C SER A 249 7.70 -16.57 -0.27
N HIS A 250 8.95 -16.39 -0.66
CA HIS A 250 10.08 -16.21 0.26
C HIS A 250 9.94 -15.03 1.24
N ALA A 251 9.40 -13.88 0.82
CA ALA A 251 9.30 -12.68 1.66
C ALA A 251 8.15 -12.80 2.67
N THR A 252 7.04 -13.44 2.27
CA THR A 252 5.97 -13.85 3.19
C THR A 252 6.50 -14.83 4.25
N GLN A 253 7.27 -15.84 3.82
CA GLN A 253 7.84 -16.83 4.72
C GLN A 253 8.86 -16.20 5.68
N ASP A 254 9.78 -15.38 5.19
CA ASP A 254 10.77 -14.66 6.02
C ASP A 254 10.11 -13.83 7.13
N LEU A 255 9.06 -13.06 6.80
CA LEU A 255 8.34 -12.26 7.77
C LEU A 255 7.71 -13.13 8.87
N TYR A 256 7.03 -14.19 8.45
CA TYR A 256 6.33 -15.10 9.37
C TYR A 256 7.32 -15.82 10.31
N ASP A 257 8.37 -16.41 9.73
CA ASP A 257 9.38 -17.19 10.45
C ASP A 257 10.20 -16.30 11.39
N SER A 258 10.55 -15.09 10.97
CA SER A 258 11.27 -14.13 11.81
C SER A 258 10.48 -13.73 13.04
N ILE A 259 9.18 -13.45 12.89
CA ILE A 259 8.31 -13.11 14.02
C ILE A 259 8.13 -14.33 14.93
N ALA A 260 7.90 -15.52 14.36
CA ALA A 260 7.74 -16.75 15.14
C ALA A 260 9.01 -17.09 15.96
N ALA A 261 10.19 -16.78 15.42
CA ALA A 261 11.48 -16.96 16.10
C ALA A 261 11.81 -15.86 17.13
N GLY A 262 10.96 -14.84 17.31
CA GLY A 262 11.24 -13.71 18.20
C GLY A 262 12.17 -12.64 17.62
N ASN A 263 12.58 -12.76 16.35
CA ASN A 263 13.41 -11.80 15.63
C ASN A 263 12.54 -10.70 15.01
N PHE A 264 11.87 -9.93 15.89
CA PHE A 264 10.87 -8.94 15.49
C PHE A 264 11.47 -7.84 14.61
N PRO A 265 11.00 -7.66 13.37
CA PRO A 265 11.46 -6.56 12.54
C PRO A 265 11.01 -5.22 13.10
N GLU A 266 11.91 -4.24 13.03
CA GLU A 266 11.71 -2.89 13.54
C GLU A 266 12.08 -1.83 12.49
N TRP A 267 11.28 -0.77 12.44
CA TRP A 267 11.57 0.44 11.67
C TRP A 267 11.55 1.67 12.55
N LYS A 268 12.50 2.57 12.36
CA LYS A 268 12.45 3.92 12.91
C LYS A 268 11.64 4.83 11.99
N LEU A 269 10.71 5.58 12.57
CA LEU A 269 10.00 6.65 11.87
C LEU A 269 10.79 7.94 11.96
N PHE A 270 11.04 8.53 10.81
CA PHE A 270 11.50 9.90 10.65
C PHE A 270 10.48 10.70 9.84
N ILE A 271 10.50 12.01 10.04
CA ILE A 271 9.73 12.96 9.23
C ILE A 271 10.63 14.05 8.66
N GLN A 272 10.24 14.58 7.51
CA GLN A 272 10.69 15.88 7.03
C GLN A 272 9.49 16.84 7.12
N THR A 273 9.73 18.12 7.41
CA THR A 273 8.66 19.12 7.52
C THR A 273 9.00 20.39 6.75
N ILE A 274 8.03 20.91 6.01
CA ILE A 274 8.11 22.20 5.32
C ILE A 274 6.97 23.09 5.83
N ASP A 275 7.26 24.36 6.11
CA ASP A 275 6.22 25.36 6.31
C ASP A 275 5.55 25.64 4.95
N PRO A 276 4.22 25.52 4.80
CA PRO A 276 3.55 25.86 3.55
C PRO A 276 3.91 27.26 3.02
N ASP A 277 4.21 28.23 3.90
CA ASP A 277 4.65 29.58 3.52
C ASP A 277 6.02 29.60 2.80
N HIS A 278 6.75 28.47 2.80
CA HIS A 278 8.05 28.30 2.17
C HIS A 278 8.01 27.45 0.90
N GLU A 279 6.84 26.98 0.44
CA GLU A 279 6.74 26.06 -0.70
C GLU A 279 7.32 26.62 -2.00
N ASP A 280 7.30 27.95 -2.15
CA ASP A 280 7.84 28.62 -3.34
C ASP A 280 9.37 28.78 -3.36
N ARG A 281 10.06 28.43 -2.28
CA ARG A 281 11.52 28.54 -2.19
C ARG A 281 12.28 27.43 -2.92
N PHE A 282 11.59 26.36 -3.31
CA PHE A 282 12.20 25.20 -3.94
C PHE A 282 12.10 25.26 -5.48
N ASP A 283 13.07 24.66 -6.16
CA ASP A 283 13.06 24.52 -7.62
C ASP A 283 12.24 23.30 -8.11
N PHE A 284 11.46 22.71 -7.19
CA PHE A 284 10.48 21.66 -7.41
C PHE A 284 9.23 21.99 -6.60
N ASP A 285 8.09 21.41 -6.96
CA ASP A 285 6.87 21.49 -6.15
C ASP A 285 6.93 20.49 -4.97
N PRO A 286 6.85 20.92 -3.70
CA PRO A 286 6.87 20.02 -2.55
C PRO A 286 5.72 19.02 -2.51
N LEU A 287 4.64 19.26 -3.26
CA LEU A 287 3.46 18.39 -3.39
C LEU A 287 3.53 17.47 -4.61
N ASP A 288 4.57 17.59 -5.46
CA ASP A 288 4.82 16.64 -6.55
C ASP A 288 5.39 15.33 -6.01
N VAL A 289 4.57 14.28 -6.04
CA VAL A 289 4.92 12.92 -5.61
C VAL A 289 6.07 12.27 -6.41
N THR A 290 6.45 12.83 -7.55
CA THR A 290 7.65 12.38 -8.31
C THR A 290 8.95 12.95 -7.73
N LYS A 291 8.88 13.76 -6.67
CA LYS A 291 10.00 14.43 -6.02
C LYS A 291 10.23 13.96 -4.58
N THR A 292 11.50 13.82 -4.21
CA THR A 292 11.92 13.78 -2.81
C THR A 292 12.22 15.19 -2.32
N TRP A 293 12.19 15.38 -0.99
CA TRP A 293 12.77 16.58 -0.37
C TRP A 293 14.22 16.24 -0.02
N PRO A 294 15.22 16.97 -0.56
CA PRO A 294 16.63 16.65 -0.29
C PRO A 294 16.94 16.73 1.22
N GLU A 295 17.54 15.68 1.78
CA GLU A 295 17.79 15.58 3.23
C GLU A 295 18.83 16.60 3.74
N ASP A 296 19.67 17.14 2.86
CA ASP A 296 20.61 18.23 3.14
C ASP A 296 19.93 19.60 3.25
N ILE A 297 18.73 19.75 2.66
CA ILE A 297 17.93 20.98 2.71
C ILE A 297 16.84 20.87 3.78
N VAL A 298 16.18 19.71 3.85
CA VAL A 298 15.09 19.43 4.79
C VAL A 298 15.47 18.17 5.59
N PRO A 299 16.16 18.29 6.73
CA PRO A 299 16.71 17.14 7.44
C PRO A 299 15.63 16.23 8.04
N LEU A 300 15.96 14.95 8.16
CA LEU A 300 15.13 13.96 8.85
C LEU A 300 15.09 14.23 10.36
N GLN A 301 13.89 14.21 10.92
CA GLN A 301 13.62 14.36 12.34
C GLN A 301 13.07 13.04 12.90
N PRO A 302 13.63 12.47 13.96
CA PRO A 302 13.13 11.23 14.54
C PRO A 302 11.77 11.44 15.23
N VAL A 303 10.90 10.43 15.17
CA VAL A 303 9.56 10.47 15.79
C VAL A 303 9.34 9.30 16.73
N GLY A 304 9.60 8.08 16.25
CA GLY A 304 9.22 6.86 16.93
C GLY A 304 9.79 5.61 16.28
N ARG A 305 9.30 4.46 16.72
CA ARG A 305 9.66 3.14 16.17
C ARG A 305 8.43 2.26 16.04
N MET A 306 8.41 1.42 15.00
CA MET A 306 7.41 0.39 14.80
C MET A 306 8.07 -0.97 14.94
N VAL A 307 7.49 -1.85 15.77
CA VAL A 307 7.94 -3.24 15.94
C VAL A 307 6.81 -4.18 15.59
N LEU A 308 7.05 -5.12 14.67
CA LEU A 308 6.10 -6.17 14.32
C LEU A 308 6.44 -7.43 15.12
N ASN A 309 5.63 -7.73 16.11
CA ASN A 309 5.92 -8.76 17.12
C ASN A 309 4.90 -9.90 17.16
N ARG A 310 3.95 -9.93 16.22
CA ARG A 310 2.93 -10.98 16.20
C ARG A 310 2.47 -11.28 14.78
N ASN A 311 2.43 -12.56 14.44
CA ASN A 311 1.83 -13.04 13.20
C ASN A 311 0.30 -12.86 13.24
N ILE A 312 -0.31 -12.74 12.07
CA ILE A 312 -1.77 -12.75 11.94
C ILE A 312 -2.35 -14.12 12.28
N ASP A 313 -3.57 -14.14 12.81
CA ASP A 313 -4.21 -15.37 13.28
C ASP A 313 -4.77 -16.19 12.10
N ASN A 314 -5.25 -15.50 11.06
CA ASN A 314 -5.77 -16.12 9.84
C ASN A 314 -5.48 -15.24 8.62
N PHE A 315 -4.82 -15.81 7.61
CA PHE A 315 -4.39 -15.07 6.43
C PHE A 315 -5.56 -14.44 5.65
N PHE A 316 -6.65 -15.18 5.43
CA PHE A 316 -7.80 -14.63 4.70
C PHE A 316 -8.44 -13.47 5.46
N SER A 317 -8.67 -13.66 6.76
CA SER A 317 -9.36 -12.68 7.60
C SER A 317 -8.54 -11.43 7.85
N GLU A 318 -7.22 -11.55 8.03
CA GLU A 318 -6.37 -10.45 8.51
C GLU A 318 -5.33 -9.96 7.50
N ASN A 319 -5.18 -10.62 6.34
CA ASN A 319 -4.38 -10.12 5.22
C ASN A 319 -5.24 -9.85 3.98
N GLU A 320 -6.07 -10.82 3.57
CA GLU A 320 -6.86 -10.66 2.33
C GLU A 320 -8.00 -9.64 2.52
N GLN A 321 -8.74 -9.73 3.62
CA GLN A 321 -9.86 -8.83 3.94
C GLN A 321 -9.44 -7.50 4.60
N LEU A 322 -8.15 -7.32 4.90
CA LEU A 322 -7.62 -6.08 5.45
C LEU A 322 -7.76 -4.92 4.45
N ALA A 323 -8.20 -3.76 4.91
CA ALA A 323 -8.49 -2.60 4.08
C ALA A 323 -7.82 -1.35 4.66
N PHE A 324 -7.03 -0.67 3.81
CA PHE A 324 -6.36 0.58 4.15
C PHE A 324 -6.83 1.69 3.22
N CYS A 325 -7.01 2.92 3.70
CA CYS A 325 -7.38 4.04 2.83
C CYS A 325 -6.66 5.32 3.24
N PRO A 326 -5.91 6.00 2.34
CA PRO A 326 -5.31 7.30 2.64
C PRO A 326 -6.31 8.37 3.10
N GLY A 327 -7.60 8.20 2.80
CA GLY A 327 -8.70 9.04 3.29
C GLY A 327 -9.03 8.84 4.78
N ILE A 328 -8.58 7.75 5.42
CA ILE A 328 -8.80 7.48 6.84
C ILE A 328 -7.70 8.18 7.65
N ILE A 329 -8.00 9.40 8.09
CA ILE A 329 -7.14 10.27 8.90
C ILE A 329 -7.69 10.45 10.31
N VAL A 330 -6.86 10.99 11.20
CA VAL A 330 -7.18 11.36 12.59
C VAL A 330 -6.89 12.84 12.83
N PRO A 331 -7.47 13.48 13.86
CA PRO A 331 -7.15 14.86 14.21
C PRO A 331 -5.64 15.12 14.25
N GLY A 332 -5.20 16.25 13.70
CA GLY A 332 -3.78 16.63 13.64
C GLY A 332 -2.98 16.06 12.46
N ILE A 333 -3.57 15.16 11.67
CA ILE A 333 -3.04 14.71 10.37
C ILE A 333 -4.09 14.99 9.30
N TYR A 334 -3.70 15.65 8.22
CA TYR A 334 -4.58 16.08 7.14
C TYR A 334 -3.93 15.87 5.77
N TYR A 335 -4.71 16.08 4.73
CA TYR A 335 -4.24 15.95 3.34
C TYR A 335 -3.42 17.18 2.92
N SER A 336 -2.61 17.01 1.88
CA SER A 336 -2.09 18.13 1.08
C SER A 336 -2.82 18.18 -0.27
N ASP A 337 -2.51 19.18 -1.10
CA ASP A 337 -3.05 19.31 -2.46
C ASP A 337 -2.31 18.47 -3.51
N ASP A 338 -1.47 17.51 -3.09
CA ASP A 338 -0.89 16.49 -3.98
C ASP A 338 -2.00 15.80 -4.80
N LYS A 339 -1.96 16.01 -6.12
CA LYS A 339 -3.01 15.55 -7.04
C LYS A 339 -3.15 14.03 -7.06
N LEU A 340 -2.09 13.28 -6.80
CA LEU A 340 -2.19 11.83 -6.66
C LEU A 340 -2.85 11.47 -5.33
N LEU A 341 -2.45 12.08 -4.21
CA LEU A 341 -3.07 11.84 -2.91
C LEU A 341 -4.59 12.11 -2.94
N GLN A 342 -5.01 13.23 -3.55
CA GLN A 342 -6.40 13.63 -3.63
C GLN A 342 -7.30 12.56 -4.28
N THR A 343 -6.83 11.92 -5.35
CA THR A 343 -7.59 10.82 -5.99
C THR A 343 -7.64 9.54 -5.16
N ARG A 344 -6.58 9.27 -4.37
CA ARG A 344 -6.49 8.08 -3.51
C ARG A 344 -7.49 8.13 -2.35
N ILE A 345 -7.81 9.33 -1.86
CA ILE A 345 -8.82 9.54 -0.80
C ILE A 345 -10.17 8.91 -1.19
N PHE A 346 -10.55 9.00 -2.46
CA PHE A 346 -11.75 8.35 -3.00
C PHE A 346 -11.53 6.86 -3.32
N SER A 347 -10.52 6.58 -4.16
CA SER A 347 -10.37 5.30 -4.86
C SER A 347 -10.31 4.08 -3.92
N TYR A 348 -9.62 4.21 -2.78
CA TYR A 348 -9.39 3.07 -1.88
C TYR A 348 -10.69 2.58 -1.23
N SER A 349 -11.47 3.48 -0.64
CA SER A 349 -12.75 3.10 -0.04
C SER A 349 -13.73 2.59 -1.09
N ASP A 350 -13.65 3.09 -2.34
CA ASP A 350 -14.49 2.65 -3.44
C ASP A 350 -14.22 1.20 -3.86
N THR A 351 -12.95 0.88 -4.15
CA THR A 351 -12.56 -0.49 -4.48
C THR A 351 -12.82 -1.46 -3.32
N GLN A 352 -12.76 -0.99 -2.07
CA GLN A 352 -13.05 -1.80 -0.88
C GLN A 352 -14.53 -2.15 -0.75
N ARG A 353 -15.44 -1.21 -1.04
CA ARG A 353 -16.88 -1.48 -1.08
C ARG A 353 -17.22 -2.55 -2.12
N HIS A 354 -16.58 -2.52 -3.29
CA HIS A 354 -16.72 -3.58 -4.29
C HIS A 354 -16.14 -4.91 -3.81
N ARG A 355 -14.89 -4.90 -3.33
CA ARG A 355 -14.13 -6.13 -3.02
C ARG A 355 -14.62 -6.87 -1.79
N LEU A 356 -15.07 -6.14 -0.77
CA LEU A 356 -15.37 -6.67 0.57
C LEU A 356 -16.82 -6.41 1.02
N GLY A 357 -17.61 -5.70 0.21
CA GLY A 357 -18.96 -5.28 0.56
C GLY A 357 -19.03 -3.95 1.31
N PRO A 358 -20.24 -3.37 1.45
CA PRO A 358 -20.43 -2.04 2.04
C PRO A 358 -20.02 -1.95 3.51
N ASN A 359 -20.13 -3.08 4.25
CA ASN A 359 -19.87 -3.17 5.68
C ASN A 359 -18.45 -3.64 6.03
N TYR A 360 -17.48 -3.53 5.11
CA TYR A 360 -16.12 -4.04 5.31
C TYR A 360 -15.38 -3.46 6.54
N LEU A 361 -15.78 -2.27 7.00
CA LEU A 361 -15.25 -1.65 8.22
C LEU A 361 -15.73 -2.34 9.51
N LEU A 362 -16.74 -3.20 9.45
CA LEU A 362 -17.14 -4.04 10.59
C LEU A 362 -16.19 -5.23 10.80
N LEU A 363 -15.46 -5.64 9.75
CA LEU A 363 -14.53 -6.76 9.84
C LEU A 363 -13.47 -6.49 10.93
N PRO A 364 -13.12 -7.47 11.78
CA PRO A 364 -12.25 -7.25 12.93
C PRO A 364 -10.94 -6.50 12.68
N PRO A 365 -10.17 -6.74 11.61
CA PRO A 365 -8.94 -6.00 11.35
C PRO A 365 -9.17 -4.59 10.77
N ASN A 366 -10.38 -4.27 10.32
CA ASN A 366 -10.72 -2.95 9.78
C ASN A 366 -11.44 -2.08 10.81
N ALA A 367 -12.14 -2.70 11.76
CA ALA A 367 -12.91 -2.04 12.78
C ALA A 367 -12.04 -1.20 13.73
N PRO A 368 -12.46 0.04 14.08
CA PRO A 368 -11.74 0.87 15.03
C PRO A 368 -11.65 0.19 16.40
N LYS A 369 -10.58 0.52 17.16
CA LYS A 369 -10.39 0.06 18.56
C LYS A 369 -10.68 1.16 19.57
N CYS A 370 -11.51 2.12 19.17
CA CYS A 370 -12.02 3.20 20.01
C CYS A 370 -13.55 3.16 20.06
N ALA A 371 -14.13 3.92 20.99
CA ALA A 371 -15.56 4.19 20.95
C ALA A 371 -15.93 4.85 19.62
N HIS A 372 -17.02 4.42 19.00
CA HIS A 372 -17.53 5.00 17.77
C HIS A 372 -19.05 4.95 17.80
N HIS A 373 -19.68 5.95 17.18
CA HIS A 373 -21.13 6.10 17.09
C HIS A 373 -21.43 6.67 15.70
N ASN A 374 -22.33 6.05 14.95
CA ASN A 374 -22.75 6.51 13.63
C ASN A 374 -24.16 5.99 13.27
N ASN A 375 -24.70 6.54 12.19
CA ASN A 375 -26.03 6.20 11.66
C ASN A 375 -25.95 5.34 10.39
N HIS A 376 -24.95 4.46 10.28
CA HIS A 376 -24.86 3.52 9.16
C HIS A 376 -25.60 2.22 9.50
N TYR A 377 -26.72 2.00 8.83
CA TYR A 377 -27.60 0.83 9.01
C TYR A 377 -27.59 -0.08 7.77
N ASP A 378 -28.06 -1.30 7.95
CA ASP A 378 -28.30 -2.29 6.89
C ASP A 378 -27.06 -2.64 6.05
N GLY A 379 -27.26 -2.92 4.76
CA GLY A 379 -26.22 -3.37 3.85
C GLY A 379 -25.87 -4.85 3.99
N PHE A 380 -25.28 -5.41 2.94
CA PHE A 380 -24.91 -6.83 2.90
C PHE A 380 -24.02 -7.22 4.08
N MET A 381 -24.33 -8.33 4.74
CA MET A 381 -23.59 -8.88 5.88
C MET A 381 -23.34 -7.88 7.02
N ASN A 382 -24.34 -7.06 7.36
CA ASN A 382 -24.29 -6.30 8.61
C ASN A 382 -24.50 -7.23 9.82
N PHE A 383 -23.49 -7.34 10.67
CA PHE A 383 -23.54 -8.15 11.90
C PHE A 383 -23.36 -7.30 13.18
N MET A 384 -23.48 -5.98 13.05
CA MET A 384 -23.49 -5.09 14.20
C MET A 384 -24.75 -5.35 15.04
N HIS A 385 -24.61 -5.38 16.36
CA HIS A 385 -25.77 -5.33 17.24
C HIS A 385 -26.23 -3.87 17.30
N ARG A 386 -27.50 -3.63 16.96
CA ARG A 386 -28.17 -2.35 17.10
C ARG A 386 -29.55 -2.59 17.70
N ASP A 387 -29.84 -1.94 18.81
CA ASP A 387 -31.12 -1.96 19.52
C ASP A 387 -31.68 -0.55 19.70
N GLU A 388 -31.04 0.45 19.10
CA GLU A 388 -31.45 1.84 19.15
C GLU A 388 -32.69 2.12 18.28
N GLU A 389 -33.59 2.98 18.76
CA GLU A 389 -34.79 3.41 18.00
C GLU A 389 -34.53 4.62 17.08
N VAL A 390 -33.36 5.26 17.19
CA VAL A 390 -33.02 6.50 16.48
C VAL A 390 -31.84 6.26 15.54
N ASP A 391 -32.08 6.43 14.25
CA ASP A 391 -31.09 6.32 13.17
C ASP A 391 -30.85 7.65 12.43
N TYR A 392 -31.35 8.76 12.97
CA TYR A 392 -31.22 10.11 12.41
C TYR A 392 -30.66 11.11 13.42
N PHE A 393 -30.05 12.19 12.92
CA PHE A 393 -29.50 13.27 13.74
C PHE A 393 -29.81 14.63 13.08
N PRO A 394 -30.21 15.66 13.85
CA PRO A 394 -30.38 15.68 15.31
C PRO A 394 -31.71 15.03 15.77
N SER A 395 -31.72 14.51 17.00
CA SER A 395 -32.92 13.95 17.65
C SER A 395 -33.01 14.44 19.10
N ARG A 396 -34.22 14.49 19.65
CA ARG A 396 -34.46 14.76 21.08
C ARG A 396 -34.45 13.50 21.94
N TYR A 397 -34.47 12.32 21.31
CA TYR A 397 -34.47 11.02 21.98
C TYR A 397 -33.09 10.34 21.99
N ASP A 398 -32.12 10.92 21.28
CA ASP A 398 -30.73 10.47 21.27
C ASP A 398 -29.83 11.58 21.84
N PRO A 399 -29.04 11.31 22.90
CA PRO A 399 -28.10 12.27 23.47
C PRO A 399 -26.84 12.50 22.62
N ALA A 400 -26.70 11.86 21.46
CA ALA A 400 -25.58 12.07 20.56
C ALA A 400 -25.37 13.56 20.25
N LYS A 401 -24.10 13.96 20.17
CA LYS A 401 -23.67 15.34 19.93
C LYS A 401 -22.44 15.38 19.04
N HIS A 402 -22.22 16.52 18.40
CA HIS A 402 -20.99 16.77 17.67
C HIS A 402 -19.77 16.64 18.57
N ALA A 403 -18.69 16.05 18.04
CA ALA A 403 -17.38 16.09 18.67
C ALA A 403 -16.86 17.55 18.75
N PRO A 404 -15.95 17.85 19.69
CA PRO A 404 -15.24 19.13 19.69
C PRO A 404 -14.52 19.38 18.37
N ARG A 405 -14.48 20.64 17.93
CA ARG A 405 -13.70 21.03 16.75
C ARG A 405 -12.21 20.82 17.01
N TYR A 406 -11.54 20.19 16.06
CA TYR A 406 -10.08 20.18 15.97
C TYR A 406 -9.63 21.14 14.86
N PRO A 407 -8.41 21.70 14.95
CA PRO A 407 -7.87 22.53 13.89
C PRO A 407 -7.71 21.72 12.59
N ILE A 408 -8.02 22.36 11.46
CA ILE A 408 -7.79 21.85 10.11
C ILE A 408 -7.07 22.94 9.31
N PRO A 409 -6.35 22.62 8.22
CA PRO A 409 -5.79 23.63 7.35
C PRO A 409 -6.90 24.54 6.82
N SER A 410 -6.76 25.84 7.02
CA SER A 410 -7.80 26.84 6.71
C SER A 410 -7.34 27.91 5.71
N ALA A 411 -6.31 27.61 4.90
CA ALA A 411 -5.82 28.52 3.89
C ALA A 411 -6.94 28.89 2.89
N THR A 412 -7.03 30.17 2.53
CA THR A 412 -7.97 30.61 1.49
C THR A 412 -7.43 30.23 0.13
N LEU A 413 -8.20 29.47 -0.64
CA LEU A 413 -7.82 29.07 -2.00
C LEU A 413 -8.31 30.09 -3.03
N THR A 414 -7.43 30.48 -3.96
CA THR A 414 -7.76 31.37 -5.08
C THR A 414 -7.19 30.80 -6.37
N GLY A 415 -7.91 30.93 -7.50
CA GLY A 415 -7.39 30.45 -8.79
C GLY A 415 -8.46 30.32 -9.87
N ARG A 416 -8.02 29.96 -11.09
CA ARG A 416 -8.91 29.64 -12.22
C ARG A 416 -9.31 28.17 -12.17
N ARG A 417 -10.50 27.84 -12.68
CA ARG A 417 -10.92 26.44 -12.91
C ARG A 417 -10.30 25.95 -14.21
N GLU A 418 -9.34 25.03 -14.13
CA GLU A 418 -8.61 24.51 -15.29
C GLU A 418 -8.09 23.09 -15.07
N LYS A 419 -7.73 22.41 -16.17
CA LYS A 419 -7.06 21.11 -16.18
C LYS A 419 -5.63 21.32 -16.71
N VAL A 420 -4.67 21.44 -15.81
CA VAL A 420 -3.29 21.80 -16.16
C VAL A 420 -2.27 21.02 -15.33
N VAL A 421 -1.09 20.82 -15.90
CA VAL A 421 0.09 20.33 -15.16
C VAL A 421 0.51 21.35 -14.10
N ILE A 422 1.17 20.89 -13.04
CA ILE A 422 1.76 21.78 -12.03
C ILE A 422 2.89 22.63 -12.64
N ALA A 423 3.20 23.77 -12.02
CA ALA A 423 4.45 24.47 -12.28
C ALA A 423 5.64 23.68 -11.68
N LYS A 424 6.88 24.10 -11.97
CA LYS A 424 8.11 23.51 -11.39
C LYS A 424 8.22 21.98 -11.54
N GLU A 425 7.78 21.45 -12.69
CA GLU A 425 7.79 20.00 -12.96
C GLU A 425 9.16 19.35 -12.75
N ASN A 426 10.24 20.04 -13.14
CA ASN A 426 11.64 19.66 -12.91
C ASN A 426 11.93 18.14 -13.07
N ASN A 427 11.56 17.58 -14.23
CA ASN A 427 11.51 16.12 -14.44
C ASN A 427 12.87 15.42 -14.42
N PHE A 428 13.98 16.15 -14.57
CA PHE A 428 15.28 15.56 -14.93
C PHE A 428 16.35 15.69 -13.84
N LYS A 429 16.26 16.70 -12.95
CA LYS A 429 17.31 16.99 -11.95
C LYS A 429 17.54 15.84 -10.97
N GLN A 430 16.52 15.47 -10.19
CA GLN A 430 16.63 14.42 -9.17
C GLN A 430 16.98 13.03 -9.73
N PRO A 431 16.44 12.57 -10.87
CA PRO A 431 16.90 11.33 -11.50
C PRO A 431 18.40 11.35 -11.81
N GLY A 432 18.92 12.46 -12.34
CA GLY A 432 20.34 12.65 -12.63
C GLY A 432 21.20 12.64 -11.37
N GLU A 433 20.78 13.36 -10.33
CA GLU A 433 21.46 13.40 -9.03
C GLU A 433 21.54 12.00 -8.42
N ARG A 434 20.43 11.24 -8.46
CA ARG A 434 20.39 9.87 -7.97
C ARG A 434 21.33 8.94 -8.74
N TYR A 435 21.35 9.00 -10.07
CA TYR A 435 22.30 8.19 -10.86
C TYR A 435 23.77 8.51 -10.51
N ARG A 436 24.09 9.80 -10.36
CA ARG A 436 25.45 10.25 -9.97
C ARG A 436 25.86 9.84 -8.56
N SER A 437 24.90 9.61 -7.65
CA SER A 437 25.17 9.18 -6.28
C SER A 437 25.65 7.72 -6.16
N TRP A 438 25.51 6.93 -7.22
CA TRP A 438 25.87 5.51 -7.21
C TRP A 438 27.32 5.26 -7.55
N ASP A 439 27.88 4.17 -6.99
CA ASP A 439 29.16 3.64 -7.43
C ASP A 439 29.08 3.14 -8.90
N PRO A 440 30.23 3.04 -9.60
CA PRO A 440 30.25 2.63 -11.00
C PRO A 440 29.62 1.26 -11.29
N ALA A 441 29.69 0.29 -10.37
CA ALA A 441 29.13 -1.04 -10.60
C ALA A 441 27.59 -1.02 -10.52
N ARG A 442 27.04 -0.25 -9.59
CA ARG A 442 25.59 0.00 -9.50
C ARG A 442 25.06 0.77 -10.70
N GLN A 443 25.81 1.77 -11.17
CA GLN A 443 25.50 2.47 -12.43
C GLN A 443 25.47 1.50 -13.63
N ASP A 444 26.43 0.58 -13.71
CA ASP A 444 26.50 -0.40 -14.80
C ASP A 444 25.29 -1.36 -14.82
N ARG A 445 24.88 -1.85 -13.65
CA ARG A 445 23.65 -2.67 -13.52
C ARG A 445 22.40 -1.91 -13.94
N PHE A 446 22.26 -0.66 -13.52
CA PHE A 446 21.16 0.20 -13.94
C PHE A 446 21.11 0.39 -15.46
N ILE A 447 22.26 0.66 -16.08
CA ILE A 447 22.40 0.78 -17.53
C ILE A 447 22.03 -0.55 -18.21
N LYS A 448 22.53 -1.69 -17.73
CA LYS A 448 22.22 -3.02 -18.28
C LYS A 448 20.71 -3.26 -18.33
N ARG A 449 19.99 -3.00 -17.24
CA ARG A 449 18.52 -3.14 -17.16
C ARG A 449 17.80 -2.26 -18.17
N TRP A 450 18.26 -1.01 -18.35
CA TRP A 450 17.74 -0.11 -19.38
C TRP A 450 18.01 -0.59 -20.79
N ILE A 451 19.22 -1.10 -21.06
CA ILE A 451 19.55 -1.68 -22.37
C ILE A 451 18.63 -2.86 -22.67
N ASP A 452 18.42 -3.75 -21.72
CA ASP A 452 17.55 -4.92 -21.91
C ASP A 452 16.10 -4.51 -22.16
N ALA A 453 15.58 -3.53 -21.40
CA ALA A 453 14.22 -3.02 -21.61
C ALA A 453 14.06 -2.30 -22.96
N LEU A 454 15.02 -1.45 -23.35
CA LEU A 454 15.00 -0.71 -24.62
C LEU A 454 15.31 -1.59 -25.85
N SER A 455 15.86 -2.78 -25.64
CA SER A 455 16.13 -3.76 -26.72
C SER A 455 14.89 -4.54 -27.15
N ASP A 456 13.73 -4.34 -26.51
CA ASP A 456 12.50 -5.03 -26.90
C ASP A 456 12.22 -4.81 -28.41
N PRO A 457 12.03 -5.87 -29.22
CA PRO A 457 11.84 -5.75 -30.67
C PRO A 457 10.64 -4.90 -31.07
N ARG A 458 9.61 -4.80 -30.20
CA ARG A 458 8.40 -4.03 -30.48
C ARG A 458 8.57 -2.53 -30.22
N LEU A 459 9.65 -2.12 -29.57
CA LEU A 459 9.95 -0.70 -29.41
C LEU A 459 10.39 -0.09 -30.73
N THR A 460 9.71 1.00 -31.10
CA THR A 460 10.06 1.78 -32.28
C THR A 460 11.34 2.57 -32.04
N HIS A 461 12.00 2.98 -33.12
CA HIS A 461 13.15 3.88 -33.04
C HIS A 461 12.77 5.21 -32.36
N GLU A 462 11.55 5.70 -32.58
CA GLU A 462 11.02 6.91 -31.95
C GLU A 462 10.96 6.77 -30.42
N ILE A 463 10.34 5.72 -29.89
CA ILE A 463 10.25 5.50 -28.44
C ILE A 463 11.64 5.38 -27.82
N ARG A 464 12.57 4.64 -28.46
CA ARG A 464 13.97 4.56 -27.99
C ARG A 464 14.63 5.95 -27.96
N SER A 465 14.39 6.77 -28.97
CA SER A 465 14.96 8.12 -29.06
C SER A 465 14.43 9.04 -27.97
N ILE A 466 13.14 8.94 -27.63
CA ILE A 466 12.54 9.69 -26.53
C ILE A 466 13.21 9.32 -25.20
N TRP A 467 13.36 8.03 -24.91
CA TRP A 467 14.02 7.58 -23.68
C TRP A 467 15.48 8.01 -23.59
N LEU A 468 16.23 7.91 -24.69
CA LEU A 468 17.60 8.41 -24.75
C LEU A 468 17.67 9.93 -24.51
N SER A 469 16.71 10.69 -25.04
CA SER A 469 16.59 12.13 -24.79
C SER A 469 16.30 12.44 -23.32
N TYR A 470 15.34 11.74 -22.70
CA TYR A 470 15.02 11.93 -21.28
C TYR A 470 16.23 11.65 -20.39
N TRP A 471 16.91 10.52 -20.59
CA TRP A 471 18.11 10.20 -19.82
C TRP A 471 19.27 11.15 -20.08
N SER A 472 19.42 11.66 -21.30
CA SER A 472 20.45 12.67 -21.63
C SER A 472 20.18 14.02 -20.95
N GLN A 473 18.91 14.38 -20.74
CA GLN A 473 18.52 15.58 -19.98
C GLN A 473 18.76 15.41 -18.48
N ALA A 474 18.57 14.20 -17.94
CA ALA A 474 18.87 13.90 -16.53
C ALA A 474 20.38 13.84 -16.25
N ASP A 475 21.12 13.12 -17.10
CA ASP A 475 22.58 13.03 -17.04
C ASP A 475 23.17 12.72 -18.43
N ARG A 476 24.02 13.62 -18.94
CA ARG A 476 24.59 13.49 -20.28
C ARG A 476 25.42 12.22 -20.45
N SER A 477 26.17 11.81 -19.41
CA SER A 477 26.98 10.59 -19.47
C SER A 477 26.12 9.34 -19.52
N LEU A 478 25.04 9.30 -18.73
CA LEU A 478 24.06 8.21 -18.77
C LEU A 478 23.43 8.06 -20.17
N GLY A 479 22.90 9.15 -20.73
CA GLY A 479 22.30 9.14 -22.06
C GLY A 479 23.27 8.64 -23.14
N GLN A 480 24.53 9.09 -23.10
CA GLN A 480 25.58 8.62 -24.02
C GLN A 480 25.90 7.14 -23.84
N LYS A 481 26.06 6.66 -22.60
CA LYS A 481 26.33 5.23 -22.32
C LYS A 481 25.18 4.35 -22.83
N LEU A 482 23.93 4.78 -22.65
CA LEU A 482 22.77 4.06 -23.16
C LEU A 482 22.75 4.02 -24.69
N ALA A 483 22.94 5.16 -25.36
CA ALA A 483 22.96 5.23 -26.81
C ALA A 483 24.06 4.35 -27.42
N SER A 484 25.28 4.43 -26.89
CA SER A 484 26.41 3.64 -27.37
C SER A 484 26.19 2.13 -27.21
N ARG A 485 25.64 1.69 -26.08
CA ARG A 485 25.40 0.25 -25.83
C ARG A 485 24.22 -0.30 -26.61
N LEU A 486 23.18 0.50 -26.87
CA LEU A 486 22.09 0.07 -27.76
C LEU A 486 22.57 -0.15 -29.18
N SER A 487 23.41 0.75 -29.71
CA SER A 487 23.97 0.62 -31.06
C SER A 487 24.94 -0.55 -31.20
N ALA A 488 25.58 -0.99 -30.11
CA ALA A 488 26.49 -2.12 -30.10
C ALA A 488 25.79 -3.50 -30.06
N LYS A 489 24.48 -3.55 -29.70
CA LYS A 489 23.71 -4.79 -29.73
C LYS A 489 23.29 -5.04 -31.18
N PRO A 490 23.72 -6.15 -31.83
CA PRO A 490 23.22 -6.49 -33.16
C PRO A 490 21.69 -6.58 -33.09
N SER A 491 20.98 -5.95 -34.03
CA SER A 491 19.56 -6.19 -34.21
C SER A 491 19.38 -7.68 -34.50
N MET A 492 18.92 -8.44 -33.49
CA MET A 492 18.57 -9.86 -33.64
C MET A 492 17.31 -10.04 -34.47
#